data_AF-A0A2V9K6D5-F1
#
_entry.id   AF-A0A2V9K6D5-F1
#
_cell.length_a   1.000
_cell.length_b   1.000
_cell.length_c   1.000
_cell.angle_alpha   90.00
_cell.angle_beta   90.00
_cell.angle_gamma   90.00
#
_symmetry.space_group_name_H-M   'P 1'
#
loop_
_entity.id
_entity.type
_entity.pdbx_description
1 polymer ?
#
loop_
_entity_poly.entity_id
_entity_poly.type
_entity_poly.pdbx_seq_one_letter_code
_entity_poly.pdbx_strand_id
1 'polypeptide(L)' 'DYGAAVQSLEACVREEPEYPKAHLQLSLAWRRLGDEVKANQYLESFNRLQNEATARAMDALGLKDKPGPKK' A
#
# COMPACT_ATOMS: atom_id res chain seq x y z
N ASP A 1 7.21 -3.52 20.90
CA ASP A 1 7.77 -4.57 20.03
C ASP A 1 7.20 -4.50 18.62
N TYR A 2 8.05 -4.42 17.60
CA TYR A 2 7.60 -4.37 16.21
C TYR A 2 7.11 -5.74 15.70
N GLY A 3 7.52 -6.85 16.32
CA GLY A 3 7.05 -8.20 15.97
C GLY A 3 5.56 -8.39 16.22
N ALA A 4 5.03 -7.92 17.35
CA ALA A 4 3.60 -7.97 17.64
C ALA A 4 2.77 -7.06 16.70
N ALA A 5 3.35 -5.92 16.31
CA ALA A 5 2.73 -5.01 15.34
C ALA A 5 2.64 -5.67 13.95
N VAL A 6 3.71 -6.31 13.48
CA VAL A 6 3.70 -7.09 12.24
C VAL A 6 2.61 -8.15 12.27
N GLN A 7 2.53 -8.94 13.35
CA GLN A 7 1.56 -10.03 13.46
C GLN A 7 0.10 -9.53 13.40
N SER A 8 -0.18 -8.40 14.06
CA SER A 8 -1.50 -7.75 14.04
C SER A 8 -1.85 -7.20 12.66
N LEU A 9 -0.87 -6.60 11.98
CA LEU A 9 -1.05 -6.04 10.65
C LEU A 9 -1.19 -7.13 9.58
N GLU A 10 -0.47 -8.25 9.71
CA GLU A 10 -0.64 -9.40 8.81
C GLU A 10 -2.05 -9.99 8.90
N ALA A 11 -2.64 -10.05 10.10
CA ALA A 11 -4.05 -10.44 10.24
C ALA A 11 -4.97 -9.44 9.52
N CYS A 12 -4.71 -8.14 9.66
CA CYS A 12 -5.47 -7.10 8.98
C CYS A 12 -5.37 -7.20 7.45
N VAL A 13 -4.19 -7.50 6.90
CA VAL A 13 -4.01 -7.72 5.45
C VAL A 13 -4.64 -9.03 4.98
N ARG A 14 -4.83 -10.03 5.85
CA ARG A 14 -5.56 -11.25 5.52
C ARG A 14 -7.06 -11.02 5.42
N GLU A 15 -7.61 -10.16 6.28
CA GLU A 15 -9.03 -9.78 6.22
C GLU A 15 -9.29 -8.78 5.09
N GLU A 16 -8.42 -7.79 4.93
CA GLU A 16 -8.51 -6.75 3.91
C GLU A 16 -7.19 -6.63 3.11
N PRO A 17 -6.99 -7.46 2.08
CA PRO A 17 -5.77 -7.45 1.29
C PRO A 17 -5.57 -6.14 0.50
N GLU A 18 -6.68 -5.46 0.19
CA GLU A 18 -6.70 -4.17 -0.51
C GLU A 18 -6.57 -2.96 0.43
N TYR A 19 -6.16 -3.14 1.70
CA TYR A 19 -6.03 -2.03 2.65
C TYR A 19 -4.63 -1.40 2.62
N PRO A 20 -4.41 -0.29 1.87
CA PRO A 20 -3.08 0.29 1.67
C PRO A 20 -2.41 0.71 2.99
N LYS A 21 -3.18 1.18 3.98
CA LYS A 21 -2.63 1.63 5.24
C LYS A 21 -1.93 0.50 6.02
N ALA A 22 -2.45 -0.73 5.95
CA ALA A 22 -1.80 -1.88 6.59
C ALA A 22 -0.46 -2.24 5.92
N HIS A 23 -0.40 -2.20 4.58
CA HIS A 23 0.86 -2.39 3.84
C HIS A 23 1.91 -1.34 4.20
N LEU A 24 1.53 -0.06 4.33
CA LEU A 24 2.43 0.99 4.79
C LEU A 24 2.96 0.70 6.20
N GLN A 25 2.07 0.36 7.14
CA GLN A 25 2.49 0.06 8.52
C GLN A 25 3.40 -1.17 8.60
N LEU A 26 3.16 -2.21 7.79
CA LEU A 26 4.05 -3.38 7.67
C LEU A 26 5.43 -2.97 7.18
N SER A 27 5.51 -2.14 6.13
CA SER A 27 6.80 -1.67 5.62
C SER A 27 7.63 -0.96 6.69
N LEU A 28 7.00 -0.11 7.49
CA LEU A 28 7.64 0.63 8.58
C LEU A 28 8.07 -0.31 9.71
N ALA A 29 7.23 -1.28 10.06
CA ALA A 29 7.53 -2.26 11.10
C ALA A 29 8.71 -3.16 10.70
N TRP A 30 8.75 -3.65 9.46
CA TRP A 30 9.88 -4.43 8.94
C TRP A 30 11.17 -3.63 8.86
N ARG A 31 11.10 -2.35 8.47
CA ARG A 31 12.24 -1.42 8.52
C ARG A 31 12.82 -1.27 9.92
N ARG A 32 11.96 -1.20 10.93
CA ARG A 32 12.36 -1.11 12.34
C ARG A 32 12.94 -2.43 12.88
N LEU A 33 12.55 -3.56 12.30
CA LEU A 33 13.12 -4.87 12.56
C LEU A 33 14.46 -5.11 11.83
N GLY A 34 14.85 -4.21 10.92
CA GLY A 34 16.07 -4.33 10.11
C GLY A 34 15.90 -5.13 8.81
N ASP A 35 14.68 -5.55 8.49
CA ASP A 35 14.38 -6.38 7.33
C ASP A 35 13.94 -5.49 6.14
N GLU A 36 14.93 -4.85 5.51
CA GLU A 36 14.69 -3.89 4.42
C GLU A 36 14.05 -4.53 3.18
N VAL A 37 14.31 -5.82 2.94
CA VAL A 37 13.73 -6.57 1.82
C VAL A 37 12.22 -6.66 1.97
N LYS A 38 11.74 -7.10 3.14
CA LYS A 38 10.30 -7.13 3.42
C LYS A 38 9.72 -5.73 3.44
N ALA A 39 10.43 -4.77 4.03
CA ALA A 39 9.95 -3.39 4.06
C ALA A 39 9.67 -2.84 2.66
N ASN A 40 10.59 -3.04 1.71
CA ASN A 40 10.39 -2.61 0.32
C ASN A 40 9.24 -3.36 -0.36
N GLN A 41 9.07 -4.66 -0.16
CA GLN A 41 7.94 -5.40 -0.74
C GLN A 41 6.57 -4.84 -0.32
N TYR A 42 6.40 -4.54 0.97
CA TYR A 42 5.16 -3.95 1.46
C TYR A 42 4.97 -2.50 1.01
N LEU A 43 6.07 -1.75 0.88
CA LEU A 43 6.02 -0.38 0.35
C LEU A 43 5.61 -0.36 -1.12
N GLU A 44 6.10 -1.31 -1.92
CA GLU A 44 5.74 -1.46 -3.33
C GLU A 44 4.27 -1.86 -3.49
N SER A 45 3.80 -2.78 -2.64
CA SER A 45 2.39 -3.18 -2.57
C SER A 45 1.49 -2.00 -2.20
N PHE A 46 1.91 -1.17 -1.23
CA PHE A 46 1.20 0.05 -0.86
C PHE A 46 1.07 1.03 -2.03
N ASN A 47 2.17 1.29 -2.76
CA ASN A 47 2.14 2.18 -3.93
C ASN A 47 1.22 1.65 -5.03
N ARG A 48 1.23 0.33 -5.27
CA ARG A 48 0.34 -0.30 -6.23
C ARG A 48 -1.13 -0.13 -5.84
N LEU A 49 -1.47 -0.40 -4.58
CA LEU A 49 -2.83 -0.24 -4.06
C LEU A 49 -3.31 1.21 -4.10
N GLN A 50 -2.46 2.17 -3.77
CA GLN A 50 -2.80 3.60 -3.91
C GLN A 50 -3.06 4.00 -5.35
N ASN A 51 -2.21 3.57 -6.28
CA ASN A 51 -2.40 3.84 -7.70
C ASN A 51 -3.72 3.21 -8.21
N GLU A 52 -4.02 1.98 -7.79
CA GLU A 52 -5.25 1.29 -8.19
C GLU A 52 -6.49 1.94 -7.57
N ALA A 53 -6.46 2.30 -6.29
CA ALA A 53 -7.55 3.03 -5.64
C ALA A 53 -7.79 4.40 -6.28
N THR A 54 -6.71 5.10 -6.65
CA THR A 54 -6.79 6.39 -7.36
C THR A 54 -7.37 6.21 -8.76
N ALA A 55 -6.93 5.19 -9.50
CA ALA A 55 -7.45 4.88 -10.83
C ALA A 55 -8.93 4.50 -10.78
N ARG A 56 -9.35 3.68 -9.81
CA ARG A 56 -10.77 3.35 -9.58
C ARG A 56 -11.59 4.58 -9.19
N ALA A 57 -11.05 5.45 -8.33
CA ALA A 57 -11.72 6.68 -7.96
C ALA A 57 -11.89 7.66 -9.14
N MET A 58 -10.86 7.80 -9.98
CA MET A 58 -10.93 8.60 -11.21
C MET A 58 -11.91 8.03 -12.23
N ASP A 59 -11.96 6.70 -12.37
CA ASP A 59 -12.94 5.98 -13.20
C ASP A 59 -14.38 6.23 -12.72
N ALA A 60 -14.63 6.04 -11.42
CA ALA A 60 -15.95 6.23 -10.81
C ALA A 60 -16.42 7.69 -10.85
N LEU A 61 -15.51 8.66 -10.81
CA LEU A 61 -15.80 10.08 -10.94
C LEU A 61 -15.97 10.53 -12.41
N GLY A 62 -15.85 9.63 -13.39
CA GLY A 62 -16.00 9.95 -14.80
C GLY A 62 -14.92 10.91 -15.33
N LEU A 63 -13.80 11.07 -14.62
CA LEU A 63 -12.69 11.97 -14.96
C LEU A 63 -11.78 11.42 -16.09
N LYS A 64 -12.34 10.63 -17.01
CA LYS A 64 -11.60 9.96 -18.10
C LYS A 64 -11.16 10.87 -19.26
N ASP A 65 -11.31 12.19 -19.17
CA ASP A 65 -10.77 13.09 -20.17
C ASP A 65 -9.86 14.15 -19.54
N LYS A 66 -8.54 13.90 -19.62
CA LYS A 66 -7.60 14.82 -20.26
C LYS A 66 -6.25 14.14 -20.44
N PRO A 67 -5.69 14.10 -21.67
CA PRO A 67 -4.31 13.71 -21.86
C PRO A 67 -3.43 14.68 -21.07
N GLY A 68 -2.57 14.15 -20.20
CA GLY A 68 -1.52 14.94 -19.55
C GLY A 68 -0.66 15.67 -20.60
N PRO A 69 -0.12 16.85 -20.28
CA PRO A 69 0.56 17.69 -21.26
C PRO A 69 1.70 16.90 -21.89
N LYS A 70 1.63 16.74 -23.22
CA LYS A 70 2.75 16.27 -24.02
C LYS A 70 3.88 17.29 -23.83
N LYS A 71 5.05 16.78 -23.42
CA LYS A 71 6.30 17.55 -23.35
C LYS A 71 6.62 18.17 -24.71
#